data_AF-A0A4Y2QD74-F1
#
_entry.id   AF-A0A4Y2QD74-F1
#
_cell.length_a   1.000
_cell.length_b   1.000
_cell.length_c   1.000
_cell.angle_alpha   90.00
_cell.angle_beta   90.00
_cell.angle_gamma   90.00
#
_symmetry.space_group_name_H-M   'P 1'
#
loop_
_entity.id
_entity.type
_entity.pdbx_description
1 polymer ?
#
loop_
_entity_poly.entity_id
_entity_poly.type
_entity_poly.pdbx_seq_one_letter_code
_entity_poly.pdbx_strand_id
1 'polypeptide(L)'
;MENNNSSHGPEDSPVAKRLKTDDGSENVQINVSYLESDFVKSLSDAFCNKEKIIFENGAKIINEPFTCCVLPDFIQPNDFTDQLKKDVEELEVELKLSDLYQFKQSKDLATCKTTSISHLK
;
A
#
# COMPACT_ATOMS: atom_id res chain seq x y z
N MET A 1 57.16 -0.96 18.77
CA MET A 1 55.75 -1.20 19.08
C MET A 1 54.94 -0.31 18.15
N GLU A 2 54.72 -0.79 16.93
CA GLU A 2 53.98 -0.09 15.89
C GLU A 2 52.52 -0.52 16.00
N ASN A 3 51.66 0.42 16.40
CA ASN A 3 50.22 0.22 16.49
C ASN A 3 49.59 0.56 15.12
N ASN A 4 49.43 -0.45 14.28
CA ASN A 4 48.58 -0.40 13.10
C ASN A 4 47.16 -0.84 13.49
N ASN A 5 46.25 0.12 13.65
CA ASN A 5 44.83 -0.19 13.73
C ASN A 5 44.13 0.39 12.50
N SER A 6 43.74 -0.51 11.60
CA SER A 6 43.03 -0.24 10.36
C SER A 6 41.53 -0.18 10.67
N SER A 7 40.94 1.01 10.65
CA SER A 7 39.50 1.18 10.83
C SER A 7 38.78 1.05 9.50
N HIS A 8 38.04 -0.06 9.41
CA HIS A 8 37.05 -0.44 8.43
C HIS A 8 36.05 0.71 8.16
N GLY A 9 35.85 1.07 6.88
CA GLY A 9 34.86 2.06 6.46
C GLY A 9 33.43 1.50 6.49
N PRO A 10 32.40 2.34 6.68
CA PRO A 10 31.02 1.87 6.72
C PRO A 10 30.49 1.65 5.30
N GLU A 11 30.28 0.37 5.02
CA GLU A 11 29.23 -0.28 4.23
C GLU A 11 28.40 0.55 3.23
N ASP A 12 28.58 0.17 1.96
CA ASP A 12 27.70 0.43 0.82
C ASP A 12 26.25 0.05 1.14
N SER A 13 25.38 1.05 1.24
CA SER A 13 23.92 0.83 1.21
C SER A 13 23.45 0.73 -0.25
N PRO A 14 22.60 -0.24 -0.62
CA PRO A 14 22.18 -0.40 -2.00
C PRO A 14 21.20 0.71 -2.40
N VAL A 15 21.64 1.61 -3.29
CA VAL A 15 20.79 2.61 -3.92
C VAL A 15 19.86 1.90 -4.92
N ALA A 16 18.58 1.81 -4.59
CA ALA A 16 17.55 1.32 -5.49
C ALA A 16 17.44 2.24 -6.72
N LYS A 17 17.86 1.75 -7.89
CA LYS A 17 17.67 2.45 -9.17
C LYS A 17 16.20 2.35 -9.57
N ARG A 18 15.46 3.47 -9.45
CA ARG A 18 14.10 3.58 -10.01
C ARG A 18 14.17 3.44 -11.53
N LEU A 19 13.60 2.36 -12.05
CA LEU A 19 13.35 2.17 -13.47
C LEU A 19 12.20 3.12 -13.87
N LYS A 20 12.45 3.97 -14.85
CA LYS A 20 11.43 4.80 -15.50
C LYS A 20 10.80 3.98 -16.63
N THR A 21 9.50 3.77 -16.59
CA THR A 21 8.63 3.31 -17.69
C THR A 21 7.47 4.30 -17.73
N ASP A 22 7.50 5.27 -18.65
CA ASP A 22 6.99 5.23 -20.04
C ASP A 22 5.45 5.20 -20.14
N ASP A 23 4.95 6.44 -20.20
CA ASP A 23 3.76 7.06 -20.80
C ASP A 23 2.62 6.21 -21.40
N GLY A 24 1.64 5.88 -20.56
CA GLY A 24 0.29 5.43 -20.94
C GLY A 24 -0.69 5.54 -19.78
N SER A 25 -0.60 6.64 -19.01
CA SER A 25 -1.12 6.71 -17.65
C SER A 25 -2.64 6.92 -17.57
N GLU A 26 -3.39 5.84 -17.37
CA GLU A 26 -4.54 5.93 -16.46
C GLU A 26 -3.99 6.14 -15.05
N ASN A 27 -3.89 7.41 -14.64
CA ASN A 27 -3.33 7.77 -13.34
C ASN A 27 -4.22 7.16 -12.24
N VAL A 28 -3.66 6.20 -11.50
CA VAL A 28 -4.28 5.72 -10.25
C VAL A 28 -4.32 6.91 -9.29
N GLN A 29 -5.53 7.40 -9.04
CA GLN A 29 -5.72 8.55 -8.16
C GLN A 29 -6.37 8.08 -6.86
N ILE A 30 -5.59 8.14 -5.79
CA ILE A 30 -6.13 7.97 -4.43
C ILE A 30 -7.08 9.14 -4.14
N ASN A 31 -8.09 8.91 -3.31
CA ASN A 31 -9.01 9.94 -2.89
C ASN A 31 -8.28 11.17 -2.33
N VAL A 32 -8.42 12.28 -3.04
CA VAL A 32 -7.70 13.54 -2.76
C VAL A 32 -7.98 14.08 -1.37
N SER A 33 -9.17 13.80 -0.80
CA SER A 33 -9.51 14.20 0.56
C SER A 33 -8.60 13.56 1.61
N TYR A 34 -7.96 12.43 1.30
CA TYR A 34 -6.97 11.79 2.17
C TYR A 34 -5.59 12.41 2.11
N LEU A 35 -5.32 13.25 1.10
CA LEU A 35 -4.07 13.96 0.94
C LEU A 35 -4.12 15.39 1.53
N GLU A 36 -5.30 15.85 1.94
CA GLU A 36 -5.47 17.15 2.57
C GLU A 36 -4.69 17.20 3.89
N SER A 37 -3.90 18.26 4.08
CA SER A 37 -3.01 18.38 5.24
C SER A 37 -3.77 18.34 6.57
N ASP A 38 -4.97 18.88 6.59
CA ASP A 38 -5.78 18.97 7.80
C ASP A 38 -6.38 17.61 8.15
N PHE A 39 -6.80 16.84 7.13
CA PHE A 39 -7.21 15.45 7.30
C PHE A 39 -6.05 14.59 7.82
N VAL A 40 -4.87 14.66 7.19
CA VAL A 40 -3.71 13.84 7.59
C VAL A 40 -3.29 14.11 9.03
N LYS A 41 -3.26 15.39 9.44
CA LYS A 41 -2.96 15.78 10.83
C LYS A 41 -4.01 15.22 11.80
N SER A 42 -5.28 15.47 11.52
CA SER A 42 -6.39 15.02 12.36
C SER A 42 -6.44 13.50 12.49
N LEU A 43 -6.19 12.78 11.38
CA LEU A 43 -6.09 11.34 11.35
C LEU A 43 -4.90 10.84 12.19
N SER A 44 -3.73 11.45 12.04
CA SER A 44 -2.53 11.13 12.81
C SER A 44 -2.75 11.32 14.31
N ASP A 45 -3.32 12.46 14.71
CA ASP A 45 -3.57 12.77 16.12
C ASP A 45 -4.58 11.80 16.74
N ALA A 46 -5.71 11.57 16.07
CA ALA A 46 -6.73 10.63 16.53
C ALA A 46 -6.19 9.18 16.59
N PHE A 47 -5.34 8.77 15.64
CA PHE A 47 -4.72 7.45 15.66
C PHE A 47 -3.75 7.28 16.83
N CYS A 48 -2.90 8.28 17.08
CA CYS A 48 -1.94 8.29 18.20
C CYS A 48 -2.65 8.30 19.57
N ASN A 49 -3.72 9.09 19.69
CA ASN A 49 -4.50 9.22 20.93
C ASN A 49 -5.51 8.08 21.13
N LYS A 50 -5.62 7.16 20.16
CA LYS A 50 -6.62 6.07 20.13
C LYS A 50 -8.05 6.59 20.25
N GLU A 51 -8.32 7.71 19.61
CA GLU A 51 -9.64 8.33 19.60
C GLU A 51 -10.48 7.80 18.44
N LYS A 52 -11.75 7.51 18.73
CA LYS A 52 -12.72 7.16 17.71
C LYS A 52 -13.20 8.43 17.03
N ILE A 53 -12.95 8.56 15.74
CA ILE A 53 -13.39 9.69 14.92
C ILE A 53 -14.03 9.21 13.62
N ILE A 54 -15.01 9.97 13.14
CA ILE A 54 -15.64 9.78 11.82
C ILE A 54 -15.48 11.11 11.09
N PHE A 55 -14.86 11.05 9.92
CA PHE A 55 -14.64 12.19 9.04
C PHE A 55 -15.80 12.36 8.06
N GLU A 56 -15.97 13.56 7.51
CA GLU A 56 -17.03 13.88 6.55
C GLU A 56 -16.94 13.07 5.26
N ASN A 57 -15.72 12.72 4.84
CA ASN A 57 -15.45 11.84 3.69
C ASN A 57 -15.73 10.35 3.97
N GLY A 58 -16.29 10.01 5.14
CA GLY A 58 -16.64 8.65 5.53
C GLY A 58 -15.48 7.83 6.10
N ALA A 59 -14.25 8.38 6.13
CA ALA A 59 -13.15 7.76 6.83
C ALA A 59 -13.45 7.68 8.33
N LYS A 60 -12.95 6.63 8.99
CA LYS A 60 -13.17 6.46 10.43
C LYS A 60 -12.04 5.72 11.10
N ILE A 61 -11.74 6.11 12.33
CA ILE A 61 -10.91 5.35 13.25
C ILE A 61 -11.80 4.67 14.26
N ILE A 62 -11.61 3.37 14.44
CA ILE A 62 -12.24 2.54 15.47
C ILE A 62 -11.12 2.13 16.43
N ASN A 63 -11.35 2.21 17.73
CA ASN A 63 -10.33 1.92 18.75
C ASN A 63 -10.60 0.65 19.57
N GLU A 64 -11.78 0.04 19.42
CA GLU A 64 -12.16 -1.19 20.10
C GLU A 64 -12.59 -2.27 19.09
N PRO A 65 -12.14 -3.53 19.24
CA PRO A 65 -11.23 -4.07 20.28
C PRO A 65 -9.76 -3.69 20.10
N PHE A 66 -9.39 -3.09 18.97
CA PHE A 66 -8.06 -2.55 18.68
C PHE A 66 -8.20 -1.39 17.68
N THR A 67 -7.15 -0.57 17.56
CA THR A 67 -7.14 0.57 16.63
C THR A 67 -7.12 0.10 15.18
N CYS A 68 -8.14 0.45 14.40
CA CYS A 68 -8.18 0.27 12.96
C CYS A 68 -8.74 1.51 12.26
N CYS A 69 -8.29 1.73 11.02
CA CYS A 69 -8.77 2.81 10.17
C CYS A 69 -9.54 2.20 8.99
N VAL A 70 -10.66 2.82 8.63
CA VAL A 70 -11.45 2.47 7.43
C VAL A 70 -11.48 3.69 6.53
N LEU A 71 -11.00 3.51 5.29
CA LEU A 71 -10.94 4.53 4.26
C LEU A 71 -11.84 4.08 3.09
N PRO A 72 -13.12 4.54 3.02
CA PRO A 72 -13.97 4.25 1.88
C PRO A 72 -13.44 4.89 0.60
N ASP A 73 -13.84 4.37 -0.56
CA ASP A 73 -13.52 4.95 -1.88
C ASP A 73 -12.04 5.33 -2.03
N PHE A 74 -11.14 4.44 -1.58
CA PHE A 74 -9.70 4.71 -1.50
C PHE A 74 -9.10 5.09 -2.85
N ILE A 75 -9.46 4.34 -3.88
CA ILE A 75 -9.17 4.68 -5.28
C ILE A 75 -10.40 5.42 -5.80
N GLN A 76 -10.19 6.58 -6.42
CA GLN A 76 -11.26 7.33 -7.06
C GLN A 76 -11.93 6.43 -8.12
N PRO A 77 -13.28 6.31 -8.12
CA PRO A 77 -13.98 5.47 -9.07
C PRO A 77 -13.75 5.98 -10.49
N ASN A 78 -12.98 5.20 -11.25
CA ASN A 78 -12.58 5.47 -12.63
C ASN A 78 -12.45 4.13 -13.37
N ASP A 79 -12.27 4.21 -14.70
CA ASP A 79 -12.10 3.03 -15.57
C ASP A 79 -10.96 2.11 -15.09
N PHE A 80 -9.97 2.65 -14.39
CA PHE A 80 -8.87 1.90 -13.80
C PHE A 80 -9.32 0.88 -12.75
N THR A 81 -10.33 1.18 -11.91
CA THR A 81 -10.80 0.19 -10.90
C THR A 81 -11.45 -1.02 -11.57
N ASP A 82 -12.17 -0.78 -12.67
CA ASP A 82 -12.77 -1.86 -13.48
C ASP A 82 -11.71 -2.66 -14.22
N GLN A 83 -10.67 -2.00 -14.75
CA GLN A 83 -9.54 -2.69 -15.38
C GLN A 83 -8.72 -3.50 -14.36
N LEU A 84 -8.45 -2.94 -13.18
CA LEU A 84 -7.79 -3.64 -12.08
C LEU A 84 -8.57 -4.89 -11.68
N LYS A 85 -9.90 -4.80 -11.60
CA LYS A 85 -10.76 -5.95 -11.31
C LYS A 85 -10.60 -7.05 -12.36
N LYS A 86 -10.66 -6.71 -13.65
CA LYS A 86 -10.45 -7.68 -14.75
C LYS A 86 -9.07 -8.34 -14.66
N ASP A 87 -8.03 -7.53 -14.46
CA ASP A 87 -6.66 -8.01 -14.34
C ASP A 87 -6.49 -8.97 -13.15
N VAL A 88 -7.20 -8.74 -12.04
CA VAL A 88 -7.19 -9.62 -10.85
C VAL A 88 -7.98 -10.91 -11.09
N GLU A 89 -9.10 -10.85 -11.81
CA GLU A 89 -9.90 -12.04 -12.15
C GLU A 89 -9.16 -13.00 -13.10
N GLU A 90 -8.28 -12.47 -13.95
CA GLU A 90 -7.45 -13.26 -14.87
C GLU A 90 -6.24 -13.91 -14.20
N LEU A 91 -5.94 -13.59 -12.92
CA LEU A 91 -4.82 -14.19 -12.21
C LEU A 91 -5.05 -15.68 -11.96
N GLU A 92 -4.00 -16.46 -12.19
CA GLU A 92 -3.96 -17.84 -11.73
C GLU A 92 -3.94 -17.88 -10.19
N VAL A 93 -4.94 -18.52 -9.61
CA VAL A 93 -5.11 -18.66 -8.17
C VAL A 93 -4.99 -20.12 -7.73
N GLU A 94 -4.32 -20.32 -6.61
CA GLU A 94 -4.14 -21.63 -6.00
C GLU A 94 -4.94 -21.70 -4.69
N LEU A 95 -5.60 -22.84 -4.45
CA LEU A 95 -6.33 -23.07 -3.21
C LEU A 95 -5.35 -23.31 -2.08
N LYS A 96 -5.41 -22.49 -1.03
CA LYS A 96 -4.66 -22.69 0.21
C LYS A 96 -5.60 -23.15 1.32
N LEU A 97 -5.23 -24.28 1.90
CA LEU A 97 -5.96 -24.94 2.97
C LEU A 97 -5.04 -25.10 4.18
N SER A 98 -5.51 -24.63 5.32
CA SER A 98 -4.91 -24.78 6.63
C SER A 98 -6.05 -25.02 7.63
N ASP A 99 -5.71 -25.58 8.77
CA ASP A 99 -6.48 -25.56 10.01
C ASP A 99 -7.08 -24.18 10.38
N LEU A 100 -6.40 -23.08 10.04
CA LEU A 100 -6.86 -21.72 10.32
C LEU A 100 -7.73 -21.11 9.19
N TYR A 101 -7.55 -21.53 7.94
CA TYR A 101 -8.18 -20.86 6.80
C TYR A 101 -8.34 -21.74 5.55
N GLN A 102 -9.28 -21.32 4.71
CA GLN A 102 -9.49 -21.85 3.37
C GLN A 102 -9.81 -20.70 2.41
N PHE A 103 -8.88 -20.39 1.50
CA PHE A 103 -9.10 -19.35 0.48
C PHE A 103 -8.25 -19.59 -0.78
N LYS A 104 -8.56 -18.87 -1.85
CA LYS A 104 -7.77 -18.87 -3.09
C LYS A 104 -6.79 -17.69 -3.06
N GLN A 105 -5.51 -17.95 -3.25
CA GLN A 105 -4.48 -16.91 -3.32
C GLN A 105 -3.84 -16.92 -4.70
N SER A 106 -3.65 -15.73 -5.30
CA SER A 106 -2.85 -15.61 -6.51
C SER A 106 -1.38 -15.96 -6.24
N LYS A 107 -0.63 -16.17 -7.32
CA LYS A 107 0.85 -16.10 -7.26
C LYS A 107 1.29 -14.70 -6.82
N ASP A 108 2.58 -14.59 -6.46
CA ASP A 108 3.16 -13.35 -5.92
C ASP A 108 2.92 -12.17 -6.88
N LEU A 109 2.13 -11.20 -6.40
CA LEU A 109 1.81 -10.00 -7.15
C LEU A 109 3.08 -9.21 -7.49
N ALA A 110 4.15 -9.27 -6.69
CA ALA A 110 5.42 -8.60 -7.00
C ALA A 110 5.96 -9.00 -8.37
N THR A 111 5.77 -10.27 -8.77
CA THR A 111 6.21 -10.81 -10.06
C THR A 111 5.23 -10.57 -11.22
N CYS A 112 4.00 -10.13 -10.91
CA CYS A 112 2.97 -9.89 -11.91
C CYS A 112 3.30 -8.67 -12.78
N LYS A 113 3.12 -8.80 -14.10
CA LYS A 113 3.49 -7.77 -15.10
C LYS A 113 2.27 -7.04 -15.70
N THR A 114 1.06 -7.31 -15.22
CA THR A 114 -0.13 -6.60 -15.72
C THR A 114 -0.04 -5.13 -15.32
N THR A 115 -0.38 -4.26 -16.27
CA THR A 115 -0.19 -2.81 -16.16
C THR A 115 -0.91 -2.25 -14.94
N SER A 116 -2.18 -2.63 -14.72
CA SER A 116 -2.99 -2.06 -13.64
C SER A 116 -2.49 -2.47 -12.26
N ILE A 117 -2.09 -3.74 -12.11
CA ILE A 117 -1.51 -4.24 -10.86
C ILE A 117 -0.15 -3.60 -10.62
N SER A 118 0.65 -3.37 -11.66
CA SER A 118 1.96 -2.73 -11.53
C SER A 118 1.87 -1.28 -11.06
N HIS A 119 0.81 -0.55 -11.43
CA HIS A 119 0.57 0.82 -10.98
C HIS A 119 0.10 0.91 -9.52
N LEU A 120 -0.32 -0.20 -8.91
CA LEU A 120 -0.73 -0.28 -7.50
C LEU A 120 0.43 -0.66 -6.56
N LYS A 121 1.57 -1.09 -7.10
CA LYS A 121 2.75 -1.51 -6.33
C LYS A 121 3.60 -0.35 -5.82
#